data_AF-A0A1V4UIZ2-F1
#
_entry.id   AF-A0A1V4UIZ2-F1
#
_cell.length_a   1.000
_cell.length_b   1.000
_cell.length_c   1.000
_cell.angle_alpha   90.00
_cell.angle_beta   90.00
_cell.angle_gamma   90.00
#
_symmetry.space_group_name_H-M   'P 1'
#
loop_
_entity.id
_entity.type
_entity.pdbx_description
1 polymer ?
#
loop_
_entity_poly.entity_id
_entity_poly.type
_entity_poly.pdbx_seq_one_letter_code
_entity_poly.pdbx_strand_id
1 'polypeptide(L)'
;MTISSARYPGPDAAKGSIIIDPREDRAGLLHDILGIFSRHGINLTRIESRPSKRGMGSYVFFLDFVYNGNSEEAVSELKGMTAVKDLGRYPTLEVPEWK
;
A
#
# COMPACT_ATOMS: atom_id res chain seq x y z
N MET A 1 -9.09 -9.44 5.78
CA MET A 1 -9.55 -9.27 4.39
C MET A 1 -8.34 -9.48 3.50
N THR A 2 -8.27 -10.61 2.81
CA THR A 2 -7.24 -10.90 1.81
C THR A 2 -7.97 -10.85 0.48
N ILE A 3 -7.63 -9.91 -0.40
CA ILE A 3 -8.33 -9.70 -1.68
C ILE A 3 -8.01 -10.86 -2.65
N SER A 4 -6.82 -11.46 -2.53
CA SER A 4 -6.44 -12.74 -3.14
C SER A 4 -5.21 -13.29 -2.41
N SER A 5 -5.13 -14.60 -2.15
CA SER A 5 -3.91 -15.24 -1.64
C SER A 5 -2.89 -15.54 -2.75
N ALA A 6 -3.32 -15.45 -4.01
CA ALA A 6 -2.48 -15.64 -5.18
C ALA A 6 -2.04 -14.28 -5.73
N ARG A 7 -0.73 -14.13 -5.99
CA ARG A 7 -0.20 -13.02 -6.80
C ARG A 7 -0.85 -13.10 -8.17
N TYR A 8 -1.49 -12.03 -8.63
CA TYR A 8 -1.92 -11.93 -10.01
C TYR A 8 -0.67 -12.02 -10.91
N PRO A 9 -0.54 -13.07 -11.74
CA PRO A 9 0.66 -13.31 -12.53
C PRO A 9 0.60 -12.60 -13.90
N GLY A 10 -0.52 -11.94 -14.22
CA GLY A 10 -0.73 -11.30 -15.50
C GLY A 10 0.24 -10.14 -15.73
N PRO A 11 0.70 -9.92 -16.97
CA PRO A 11 1.60 -8.83 -17.33
C PRO A 11 0.94 -7.44 -17.16
N ASP A 12 -0.37 -7.39 -16.99
CA ASP A 12 -1.23 -6.23 -16.84
C ASP A 12 -1.52 -5.86 -15.36
N ALA A 13 -0.69 -6.35 -14.43
CA ALA A 13 -0.72 -5.90 -13.03
C ALA A 13 -0.53 -4.38 -12.94
N ALA A 14 -1.62 -3.64 -12.74
CA ALA A 14 -1.66 -2.18 -12.78
C ALA A 14 -1.73 -1.54 -11.40
N LYS A 15 -2.19 -2.28 -10.38
CA LYS A 15 -2.31 -1.80 -9.01
C LYS A 15 -1.76 -2.80 -7.99
N GLY A 16 -1.27 -2.28 -6.87
CA GLY A 16 -0.83 -3.05 -5.71
C GLY A 16 -1.54 -2.59 -4.44
N SER A 17 -1.77 -3.51 -3.50
CA SER A 17 -2.34 -3.22 -2.18
C SER A 17 -1.44 -3.73 -1.06
N ILE A 18 -1.24 -2.90 -0.04
CA ILE A 18 -0.47 -3.27 1.16
C ILE A 18 -1.15 -2.79 2.44
N ILE A 19 -0.82 -3.45 3.54
CA ILE A 19 -1.10 -2.96 4.90
C ILE A 19 0.22 -2.59 5.56
N ILE A 20 0.27 -1.42 6.16
CA ILE A 20 1.41 -0.90 6.90
C ILE A 20 1.06 -0.84 8.38
N ASP A 21 1.85 -1.51 9.21
CA ASP A 21 1.88 -1.36 10.66
C ASP A 21 3.17 -0.60 11.00
N PRO A 22 3.08 0.70 11.34
CA PRO A 22 4.25 1.53 11.62
C PRO A 22 4.99 1.16 12.91
N ARG A 23 4.39 0.34 13.80
CA ARG A 23 4.91 -0.06 15.13
C ARG A 23 5.10 1.07 16.16
N GLU A 24 5.21 2.31 15.72
CA GLU A 24 5.26 3.53 16.54
C GLU A 24 4.19 4.54 16.09
N ASP A 25 3.92 5.54 16.93
CA ASP A 25 3.14 6.71 16.55
C ASP A 25 3.95 7.97 16.89
N ARG A 26 4.29 8.75 15.86
CA ARG A 26 5.08 9.97 15.99
C ARG A 26 4.71 10.98 14.91
N ALA A 27 4.93 12.26 15.22
CA ALA A 27 4.79 13.33 14.23
C ALA A 27 5.67 13.05 13.00
N GLY A 28 5.10 13.26 11.81
CA GLY A 28 5.78 13.04 10.53
C GLY A 28 5.82 11.59 10.03
N LEU A 29 5.43 10.59 10.84
CA LEU A 29 5.50 9.18 10.43
C LEU A 29 4.77 8.90 9.11
N LEU A 30 3.53 9.38 8.97
CA LEU A 30 2.76 9.20 7.74
C LEU A 30 3.43 9.93 6.57
N HIS A 31 3.95 11.14 6.79
CA HIS A 31 4.70 11.86 5.77
C HIS A 31 5.92 11.08 5.29
N ASP A 32 6.68 10.47 6.20
CA ASP A 32 7.87 9.67 5.87
C ASP A 32 7.48 8.44 5.02
N ILE A 33 6.40 7.76 5.39
CA ILE A 33 5.83 6.63 4.63
C ILE A 33 5.44 7.06 3.21
N LEU A 34 4.70 8.17 3.07
CA LEU A 34 4.26 8.67 1.76
C LEU A 34 5.43 9.22 0.93
N GLY A 35 6.45 9.76 1.59
CA GLY A 35 7.67 10.23 0.97
C GLY A 35 8.42 9.14 0.21
N ILE A 36 8.38 7.88 0.67
CA ILE A 36 8.95 6.74 -0.06
C ILE A 36 8.29 6.61 -1.43
N PHE A 37 6.97 6.53 -1.49
CA PHE A 37 6.24 6.41 -2.76
C PHE A 37 6.51 7.60 -3.68
N SER A 38 6.56 8.81 -3.12
CA SER A 38 6.88 10.01 -3.89
C SER A 38 8.29 9.97 -4.51
N ARG A 39 9.31 9.53 -3.76
CA ARG A 39 10.70 9.42 -4.25
C ARG A 39 10.84 8.38 -5.37
N HIS A 40 10.06 7.31 -5.30
CA HIS A 40 10.02 6.26 -6.32
C HIS A 40 9.11 6.59 -7.52
N GLY A 41 8.45 7.75 -7.51
CA GLY A 41 7.53 8.17 -8.58
C GLY A 41 6.28 7.30 -8.66
N ILE A 42 5.78 6.82 -7.53
CA ILE A 42 4.62 5.91 -7.45
C ILE A 42 3.39 6.69 -6.96
N ASN A 43 2.34 6.69 -7.78
CA ASN A 43 1.08 7.33 -7.41
C ASN A 43 0.24 6.44 -6.48
N LEU A 44 -0.27 7.02 -5.40
CA LEU A 44 -1.22 6.36 -4.51
C LEU A 44 -2.64 6.55 -5.03
N THR A 45 -3.45 5.49 -5.02
CA THR A 45 -4.86 5.54 -5.43
C THR A 45 -5.82 5.41 -4.26
N ARG A 46 -5.34 4.92 -3.10
CA ARG A 46 -6.10 4.89 -1.86
C ARG A 46 -5.15 4.94 -0.68
N ILE A 47 -5.52 5.70 0.34
CA ILE A 47 -4.91 5.65 1.67
C ILE A 47 -6.00 5.69 2.73
N GLU A 48 -5.89 4.79 3.70
CA GLU A 48 -6.90 4.69 4.74
C GLU A 48 -6.27 4.25 6.06
N SER A 49 -6.43 5.06 7.10
CA SER A 49 -6.04 4.71 8.46
C SER A 49 -7.15 3.91 9.16
N ARG A 50 -6.78 2.85 9.88
CA ARG A 50 -7.68 2.10 10.76
C ARG A 50 -7.06 1.96 12.15
N PRO A 51 -7.84 2.04 13.24
CA PRO A 51 -7.34 1.76 14.58
C PRO A 51 -6.75 0.36 14.64
N SER A 52 -5.56 0.22 15.22
CA SER A 52 -4.94 -1.07 15.47
C SER A 52 -5.62 -1.75 16.67
N LYS A 53 -5.62 -3.09 16.68
CA LYS A 53 -6.12 -3.88 17.81
C LYS A 53 -5.17 -3.91 19.02
N ARG A 54 -3.99 -3.27 18.95
CA ARG A 54 -2.94 -3.34 19.98
C ARG A 54 -3.05 -2.30 21.09
N GLY A 55 -3.94 -1.30 20.97
CA GLY A 55 -4.15 -0.29 22.01
C GLY A 55 -4.65 1.04 21.47
N MET A 56 -5.10 1.93 22.36
CA MET A 56 -5.52 3.30 22.02
C MET A 56 -4.34 4.08 21.40
N GLY A 57 -4.59 4.76 20.28
CA GLY A 57 -3.58 5.61 19.60
C GLY A 57 -2.71 4.90 18.57
N SER A 58 -2.84 3.58 18.38
CA SER A 58 -2.10 2.87 17.33
C SER A 58 -2.92 2.71 16.06
N TYR A 59 -2.29 2.81 14.89
CA TYR A 59 -2.95 2.74 13.59
C TYR A 59 -2.25 1.77 12.65
N VAL A 60 -3.04 1.20 11.73
CA VAL A 60 -2.53 0.56 10.51
C VAL A 60 -3.04 1.33 9.30
N PHE A 61 -2.24 1.39 8.26
CA PHE A 61 -2.62 2.04 7.01
C PHE A 61 -2.84 1.01 5.91
N PHE A 62 -3.96 1.13 5.20
CA PHE A 62 -4.22 0.42 3.97
C PHE A 62 -3.88 1.34 2.82
N LEU A 63 -2.96 0.91 1.95
CA LEU A 63 -2.55 1.66 0.77
C LEU A 63 -2.83 0.86 -0.48
N ASP A 64 -3.40 1.53 -1.48
CA ASP A 64 -3.40 1.06 -2.86
C ASP A 64 -2.59 2.05 -3.72
N PHE A 65 -1.82 1.53 -4.66
CA PHE A 65 -0.94 2.33 -5.50
C PHE A 65 -0.84 1.77 -6.93
N VAL A 66 -0.44 2.63 -7.87
CA VAL A 66 -0.15 2.22 -9.24
C VAL A 66 1.09 1.34 -9.24
N TYR A 67 0.96 0.12 -9.73
CA TYR A 67 2.07 -0.83 -9.80
C TYR A 67 2.95 -0.53 -11.02
N ASN A 68 4.26 -0.42 -10.81
CA ASN A 68 5.26 -0.12 -11.84
C ASN A 68 6.63 -0.75 -11.50
N GLY A 69 7.65 -0.51 -12.33
CA GLY A 69 8.98 -1.09 -12.13
C GLY A 69 9.67 -0.75 -10.80
N ASN A 70 9.33 0.39 -10.19
CA ASN A 70 9.93 0.86 -8.93
C ASN A 70 9.19 0.35 -7.69
N SER A 71 8.06 -0.34 -7.87
CA SER A 71 7.18 -0.72 -6.77
C SER A 71 7.80 -1.71 -5.78
N GLU A 72 8.61 -2.65 -6.26
CA GLU A 72 9.30 -3.62 -5.40
C GLU A 72 10.33 -2.92 -4.51
N GLU A 73 11.06 -1.94 -5.06
CA GLU A 73 12.08 -1.19 -4.34
C GLU A 73 11.45 -0.29 -3.28
N ALA A 74 10.37 0.41 -3.61
CA ALA A 74 9.61 1.22 -2.66
C ALA A 74 9.07 0.38 -1.49
N VAL A 75 8.52 -0.82 -1.77
CA VAL A 75 8.05 -1.73 -0.71
C VAL A 75 9.20 -2.28 0.12
N SER A 76 10.38 -2.52 -0.48
CA SER A 76 11.58 -2.94 0.23
C SER A 76 12.08 -1.85 1.19
N GLU A 77 12.17 -0.61 0.72
CA GLU A 77 12.53 0.56 1.55
C GLU A 77 11.56 0.74 2.72
N LEU A 78 10.25 0.64 2.45
CA LEU A 78 9.21 0.75 3.46
C LEU A 78 9.29 -0.32 4.55
N LYS A 79 9.68 -1.56 4.19
CA LYS A 79 9.94 -2.66 5.15
C LYS A 79 11.13 -2.40 6.07
N GLY A 80 12.04 -1.49 5.69
CA GLY A 80 13.15 -1.07 6.54
C GLY A 80 12.72 -0.27 7.78
N MET A 81 11.58 0.42 7.71
CA MET A 81 11.07 1.25 8.81
C MET A 81 9.74 0.78 9.40
N THR A 82 8.95 0.00 8.67
CA THR A 82 7.62 -0.46 9.11
C THR A 82 7.40 -1.95 8.89
N ALA A 83 6.40 -2.53 9.55
CA ALA A 83 5.92 -3.87 9.18
C ALA A 83 4.94 -3.75 8.00
N VAL A 84 5.25 -4.40 6.89
CA VAL A 84 4.41 -4.40 5.69
C VAL A 84 3.83 -5.78 5.44
N LYS A 85 2.50 -5.85 5.27
CA LYS A 85 1.82 -7.01 4.72
C LYS A 85 1.42 -6.73 3.28
N ASP A 86 2.05 -7.46 2.36
CA ASP A 86 1.68 -7.45 0.95
C ASP A 86 0.34 -8.19 0.75
N LEU A 87 -0.65 -7.52 0.15
CA LEU A 87 -1.96 -8.10 -0.20
C LEU A 87 -2.04 -8.53 -1.66
N GLY A 88 -0.99 -8.30 -2.44
CA GLY A 88 -0.90 -8.67 -3.85
C GLY A 88 -1.15 -7.51 -4.82
N ARG A 89 -1.25 -7.89 -6.08
CA ARG A 89 -1.43 -7.01 -7.24
C ARG A 89 -2.66 -7.45 -8.02
N TYR A 90 -3.23 -6.53 -8.77
CA TYR A 90 -4.42 -6.77 -9.57
C TYR A 90 -4.47 -5.85 -10.79
N PRO A 91 -5.14 -6.26 -11.88
CA PRO A 91 -5.36 -5.41 -13.03
C PRO A 91 -6.40 -4.33 -12.73
N THR A 92 -6.45 -3.29 -13.56
CA THR A 92 -7.54 -2.31 -13.50
C THR A 92 -8.69 -2.80 -14.36
N LEU A 93 -9.90 -2.85 -13.80
CA LEU A 93 -11.12 -3.09 -14.57
C LEU A 93 -11.71 -1.74 -14.96
N GLU A 94 -11.85 -1.50 -16.26
CA GLU A 94 -12.67 -0.40 -16.75
C GLU A 94 -14.14 -0.78 -16.58
N VAL A 95 -14.85 -0.01 -15.77
CA VAL A 95 -16.30 -0.14 -15.65
C VAL A 95 -16.90 0.66 -16.81
N PRO A 96 -17.74 0.06 -17.67
CA PRO A 96 -18.44 0.81 -18.70
C PRO A 96 -19.19 1.99 -18.07
N GLU A 97 -19.24 3.13 -18.75
CA GLU A 97 -20.07 4.25 -18.30
C GLU A 97 -21.49 3.75 -18.04
N TRP A 98 -21.99 4.09 -16.85
CA TRP A 98 -23.38 3.83 -16.51
C TRP A 98 -24.25 4.65 -17.48
N LYS A 99 -24.96 3.97 -18.38
CA LYS A 99 -25.92 4.61 -19.29
C LYS A 99 -27.17 5.05 -18.54
#